data_AF-A0AA94LJF4-F1
#
_entry.id   AF-A0AA94LJF4-F1
#
_cell.length_a   1.000
_cell.length_b   1.000
_cell.length_c   1.000
_cell.angle_alpha   90.00
_cell.angle_beta   90.00
_cell.angle_gamma   90.00
#
_symmetry.space_group_name_H-M   'P 1'
#
loop_
_entity.id
_entity.type
_entity.pdbx_description
1 polymer ?
#
loop_
_entity_poly.entity_id
_entity_poly.type
_entity_poly.pdbx_seq_one_letter_code
_entity_poly.pdbx_strand_id
1 'polypeptide(L)'
;MDEERISQRILYVIVALSVIVFLAFYLIGYDMPFADNTAFNAPMLTDVLLGFMWGLLALTTLASVFAVVRGIQRANRSEGVTNGIPARKITYTTYGVTALILVLTFIFGSTQAMIVNGQNFTDGFWLRMTDMFVNSSLLLLVLAAGVVVFGATRYYRKERMK
;
A
#
# COMPACT_ATOMS: atom_id res chain seq x y z
N MET A 1 26.81 9.26 -6.66
CA MET A 1 25.48 9.50 -7.24
C MET A 1 24.52 9.54 -6.08
N ASP A 2 23.89 10.67 -5.83
CA ASP A 2 23.02 10.86 -4.66
C ASP A 2 21.80 9.94 -4.74
N GLU A 3 21.39 9.33 -3.63
CA GLU A 3 20.28 8.38 -3.56
C GLU A 3 18.97 8.99 -4.11
N GLU A 4 18.78 10.29 -3.89
CA GLU A 4 17.65 11.09 -4.41
C GLU A 4 17.60 11.09 -5.94
N ARG A 5 18.75 11.25 -6.61
CA ARG A 5 18.84 11.29 -8.09
C ARG A 5 18.54 9.92 -8.70
N ILE A 6 18.87 8.84 -7.99
CA ILE A 6 18.51 7.47 -8.39
C ILE A 6 17.00 7.26 -8.27
N SER A 7 16.42 7.58 -7.11
CA SER A 7 14.98 7.45 -6.87
C SER A 7 14.16 8.26 -7.87
N GLN A 8 14.53 9.53 -8.08
CA GLN A 8 13.85 10.41 -9.03
C GLN A 8 13.93 9.89 -10.47
N ARG A 9 15.08 9.35 -10.88
CA ARG A 9 15.24 8.78 -12.23
C ARG A 9 14.37 7.55 -12.44
N ILE A 10 14.31 6.65 -11.44
CA ILE A 10 13.44 5.48 -11.48
C ILE A 10 11.97 5.90 -11.56
N LEU A 11 11.56 6.88 -10.76
CA LEU A 11 10.20 7.41 -10.79
C LEU A 11 9.84 7.96 -12.17
N TYR A 12 10.70 8.77 -12.79
CA TYR A 12 10.43 9.28 -14.13
C TYR A 12 10.35 8.19 -15.19
N VAL A 13 11.19 7.16 -15.10
CA VAL A 13 11.14 6.03 -16.03
C VAL A 13 9.81 5.27 -15.88
N ILE A 14 9.39 4.97 -14.65
CA ILE A 14 8.12 4.28 -14.40
C ILE A 14 6.94 5.13 -14.89
N VAL A 15 6.90 6.43 -14.57
CA VAL A 15 5.83 7.33 -15.00
C VAL A 15 5.79 7.44 -16.52
N ALA A 16 6.93 7.65 -17.18
CA ALA A 16 7.00 7.75 -18.63
C ALA A 16 6.52 6.46 -19.29
N LEU A 17 6.94 5.30 -18.79
CA LEU A 17 6.52 4.01 -19.32
C LEU A 17 5.01 3.77 -19.09
N SER A 18 4.47 4.13 -17.93
CA SER A 18 3.03 4.08 -17.66
C SER A 18 2.24 4.96 -18.63
N VAL A 19 2.69 6.19 -18.89
CA VAL A 19 2.05 7.09 -19.86
C VAL A 19 2.09 6.50 -21.26
N ILE A 20 3.22 5.92 -21.69
CA ILE A 20 3.34 5.30 -23.01
C ILE A 20 2.36 4.12 -23.15
N VAL A 21 2.32 3.20 -22.18
CA VAL A 21 1.42 2.05 -22.21
C VAL A 21 -0.04 2.49 -22.19
N PHE A 22 -0.37 3.50 -21.38
CA PHE A 22 -1.73 4.05 -21.30
C PHE A 22 -2.16 4.74 -22.61
N LEU A 23 -1.29 5.57 -23.21
CA LEU A 23 -1.57 6.20 -24.49
C LEU A 23 -1.71 5.18 -25.61
N ALA A 24 -0.86 4.15 -25.64
CA ALA A 24 -0.98 3.07 -26.61
C ALA A 24 -2.33 2.36 -26.47
N PHE A 25 -2.73 2.00 -25.24
CA PHE A 25 -4.04 1.42 -24.95
C PHE A 25 -5.20 2.32 -25.40
N TYR A 26 -5.11 3.63 -25.13
CA TYR A 26 -6.16 4.58 -25.48
C TYR A 26 -6.25 4.87 -26.98
N LEU A 27 -5.13 4.85 -27.71
CA LEU A 27 -5.10 5.21 -29.13
C LEU A 27 -5.31 4.02 -30.06
N ILE A 28 -5.00 2.79 -29.62
CA ILE A 28 -5.01 1.60 -30.47
C ILE A 28 -6.24 0.73 -30.18
N GLY A 29 -7.21 0.80 -31.10
CA GLY A 29 -8.39 -0.07 -31.07
C GLY A 29 -9.41 0.29 -29.99
N TYR A 30 -9.48 1.55 -29.56
CA TYR A 30 -10.34 1.99 -28.46
C TYR A 30 -11.83 1.66 -28.62
N ASP A 31 -12.34 1.70 -29.85
CA ASP A 31 -13.76 1.44 -30.15
C ASP A 31 -14.09 -0.05 -30.33
N MET A 32 -13.15 -0.95 -30.03
CA MET A 32 -13.39 -2.39 -30.13
C MET A 32 -14.31 -2.86 -29.00
N PRO A 33 -15.51 -3.41 -29.29
CA PRO A 33 -16.45 -3.83 -28.26
C PRO A 33 -15.95 -5.08 -27.53
N PHE A 34 -16.23 -5.14 -26.23
CA PHE A 34 -15.91 -6.30 -25.40
C PHE A 34 -16.84 -7.47 -25.72
N ALA A 35 -16.27 -8.68 -25.81
CA ALA A 35 -16.99 -9.87 -26.28
C ALA A 35 -18.15 -10.27 -25.36
N ASP A 36 -17.97 -10.16 -24.04
CA ASP A 36 -18.98 -10.61 -23.07
C ASP A 36 -20.03 -9.53 -22.77
N ASN A 37 -19.73 -8.25 -23.03
CA ASN A 37 -20.66 -7.15 -22.85
C ASN A 37 -20.30 -5.97 -23.76
N THR A 38 -21.07 -5.82 -24.83
CA THR A 38 -20.89 -4.77 -25.85
C THR A 38 -21.17 -3.36 -25.34
N ALA A 39 -21.66 -3.19 -24.10
CA ALA A 39 -21.72 -1.90 -23.43
C ALA A 39 -20.33 -1.36 -23.02
N PHE A 40 -19.31 -2.23 -23.02
CA PHE A 40 -17.93 -1.87 -22.72
C PHE A 40 -17.04 -2.07 -23.94
N ASN A 41 -16.02 -1.24 -24.06
CA ASN A 41 -14.96 -1.42 -25.04
C ASN A 41 -13.77 -2.15 -24.40
N ALA A 42 -13.16 -3.06 -25.14
CA ALA A 42 -11.91 -3.71 -24.79
C ALA A 42 -10.89 -3.42 -25.90
N PRO A 43 -10.11 -2.33 -25.75
CA PRO A 43 -9.09 -1.97 -26.73
C PRO A 43 -8.11 -3.10 -26.99
N MET A 44 -7.51 -3.18 -28.17
CA MET A 44 -6.63 -4.30 -28.55
C MET A 44 -5.45 -4.52 -27.58
N LEU A 45 -4.99 -3.46 -26.92
CA LEU A 45 -3.88 -3.52 -25.96
C LEU A 45 -4.35 -3.69 -24.51
N THR A 46 -5.60 -4.10 -24.27
CA THR A 46 -6.12 -4.39 -22.92
C THR A 46 -5.25 -5.42 -22.20
N ASP A 47 -4.89 -6.51 -22.87
CA ASP A 47 -4.05 -7.57 -22.27
C ASP A 47 -2.65 -7.07 -21.90
N VAL A 48 -2.06 -6.22 -22.75
CA VAL A 48 -0.76 -5.59 -22.49
C VAL A 48 -0.84 -4.65 -21.29
N LEU A 49 -1.90 -3.83 -21.22
CA LEU A 49 -2.15 -2.94 -20.08
C LEU A 49 -2.34 -3.75 -18.80
N LEU A 50 -3.15 -4.81 -18.82
CA LEU A 50 -3.37 -5.69 -17.67
C LEU A 50 -2.06 -6.37 -17.23
N GLY A 51 -1.28 -6.90 -18.17
CA GLY A 51 0.03 -7.48 -17.89
C GLY A 51 0.98 -6.47 -17.26
N PHE A 52 0.99 -5.23 -17.74
CA PHE A 52 1.77 -4.15 -17.15
C PHE A 52 1.33 -3.81 -15.72
N MET A 53 0.02 -3.74 -15.45
CA MET A 53 -0.53 -3.50 -14.11
C MET A 53 -0.14 -4.62 -13.14
N TRP A 54 -0.27 -5.89 -13.54
CA TRP A 54 0.17 -7.03 -12.75
C TRP A 54 1.68 -7.03 -12.51
N GLY A 55 2.47 -6.63 -13.50
CA GLY A 55 3.92 -6.48 -13.38
C GLY A 55 4.32 -5.41 -12.36
N LEU A 56 3.69 -4.23 -12.42
CA LEU A 56 3.89 -3.17 -11.43
C LEU A 56 3.48 -3.64 -10.03
N LEU A 57 2.32 -4.28 -9.89
CA LEU A 57 1.83 -4.81 -8.62
C LEU A 57 2.81 -5.82 -8.01
N ALA A 58 3.33 -6.75 -8.81
CA ALA A 58 4.34 -7.70 -8.37
C ALA A 58 5.64 -7.00 -7.94
N LEU A 59 6.13 -6.05 -8.73
CA LEU A 59 7.34 -5.28 -8.42
C LEU A 59 7.20 -4.50 -7.11
N THR A 60 6.09 -3.79 -6.91
CA THR A 60 5.83 -3.03 -5.69
C THR A 60 5.67 -3.93 -4.47
N THR A 61 5.03 -5.09 -4.65
CA THR A 61 4.87 -6.07 -3.56
C THR A 61 6.22 -6.62 -3.14
N LEU A 62 7.07 -7.02 -4.09
CA LEU A 62 8.43 -7.50 -3.82
C LEU A 62 9.30 -6.42 -3.15
N ALA A 63 9.24 -5.18 -3.65
CA ALA A 63 9.96 -4.06 -3.06
C ALA A 63 9.50 -3.76 -1.63
N SER A 64 8.19 -3.84 -1.35
CA SER A 64 7.61 -3.68 -0.01
C SER A 64 8.12 -4.75 0.95
N VAL A 65 8.06 -6.03 0.57
CA VAL A 65 8.59 -7.14 1.38
C VAL A 65 10.09 -6.96 1.63
N PHE A 66 10.86 -6.61 0.59
CA PHE A 66 12.28 -6.36 0.71
C PHE A 66 12.61 -5.19 1.65
N ALA A 67 11.83 -4.12 1.59
CA ALA A 67 11.98 -2.97 2.47
C ALA A 67 11.72 -3.33 3.94
N VAL A 68 10.68 -4.14 4.22
CA VAL A 68 10.40 -4.64 5.57
C VAL A 68 11.54 -5.53 6.07
N VAL A 69 11.99 -6.49 5.27
CA VAL A 69 13.10 -7.40 5.64
C VAL A 69 14.38 -6.62 5.93
N ARG A 70 14.77 -5.69 5.04
CA ARG A 70 15.94 -4.83 5.27
C ARG A 70 15.76 -3.91 6.47
N GLY A 71 14.55 -3.40 6.72
CA GLY A 71 14.23 -2.58 7.89
C GLY A 71 14.50 -3.34 9.19
N ILE A 72 14.02 -4.59 9.28
CA ILE A 72 14.24 -5.47 10.43
C ILE A 72 15.74 -5.80 10.59
N GLN A 73 16.42 -6.17 9.49
CA GLN A 73 17.87 -6.47 9.52
C GLN A 73 18.69 -5.27 10.00
N ARG A 74 18.36 -4.06 9.53
CA ARG A 74 19.04 -2.82 9.95
C ARG A 74 18.80 -2.51 11.42
N ALA A 75 17.58 -2.71 11.91
CA ALA A 75 17.25 -2.60 13.34
C ALA A 75 18.06 -3.58 14.20
N ASN A 76 18.34 -4.80 13.71
CA ASN A 76 19.16 -5.78 14.41
C ASN A 76 20.66 -5.44 14.44
N ARG A 77 21.17 -4.76 13.40
CA ARG A 77 22.60 -4.44 13.27
C ARG A 77 23.01 -3.12 13.93
N SER A 78 22.06 -2.22 14.19
CA SER A 78 22.30 -1.03 15.02
C SER A 78 22.54 -1.45 16.47
N GLU A 79 23.44 -0.76 17.20
CA GLU A 79 23.80 -1.02 18.61
C GLU A 79 22.65 -0.82 19.63
N GLY A 80 21.40 -0.87 19.18
CA GLY A 80 20.21 -0.76 20.01
C GLY A 80 19.87 0.68 20.41
N VAL A 81 20.78 1.64 20.20
CA VAL A 81 20.61 3.06 20.51
C VAL A 81 21.26 3.91 19.42
N THR A 82 20.48 4.79 18.79
CA THR A 82 21.01 5.82 17.89
C THR A 82 20.69 7.17 18.52
N ASN A 83 21.71 7.97 18.85
CA ASN A 83 21.54 9.29 19.48
C ASN A 83 20.75 9.27 20.81
N GLY A 84 21.02 8.30 21.69
CA GLY A 84 20.34 8.15 22.98
C GLY A 84 18.90 7.58 22.92
N ILE A 85 18.34 7.39 21.72
CA ILE A 85 16.99 6.83 21.52
C ILE A 85 17.11 5.34 21.16
N PRO A 86 16.37 4.44 21.82
CA PRO A 86 16.41 3.02 21.53
C PRO A 86 15.66 2.68 20.22
N ALA A 87 16.23 3.05 19.09
CA ALA A 87 15.63 2.94 17.75
C ALA A 87 15.22 1.50 17.40
N ARG A 88 15.95 0.50 17.91
CA ARG A 88 15.60 -0.91 17.75
C ARG A 88 14.24 -1.24 18.37
N LYS A 89 13.99 -0.82 19.61
CA LYS A 89 12.72 -1.09 20.31
C LYS A 89 11.55 -0.47 19.57
N ILE A 90 11.69 0.80 19.15
CA ILE A 90 10.66 1.51 18.40
C ILE A 90 10.33 0.77 17.10
N THR A 91 11.35 0.43 16.31
CA THR A 91 11.16 -0.26 15.02
C THR A 91 10.44 -1.60 15.19
N TYR A 92 10.88 -2.42 16.16
CA TYR A 92 10.22 -3.69 16.45
C TYR A 92 8.79 -3.54 16.95
N THR A 93 8.53 -2.57 17.84
CA THR A 93 7.18 -2.29 18.32
C THR A 93 6.28 -1.82 17.19
N THR A 94 6.74 -0.92 16.32
CA THR A 94 5.94 -0.43 15.19
C THR A 94 5.59 -1.54 14.21
N TYR A 95 6.56 -2.35 13.77
CA TYR A 95 6.28 -3.48 12.89
C TYR A 95 5.39 -4.53 13.57
N GLY A 96 5.66 -4.84 14.85
CA GLY A 96 4.88 -5.81 15.62
C GLY A 96 3.43 -5.37 15.83
N VAL A 97 3.19 -4.12 16.22
CA VAL A 97 1.84 -3.57 16.40
C VAL A 97 1.09 -3.51 15.06
N THR A 98 1.76 -3.10 13.98
CA THR A 98 1.14 -3.07 12.65
C THR A 98 0.75 -4.47 12.19
N ALA A 99 1.64 -5.45 12.34
CA ALA A 99 1.36 -6.85 12.01
C ALA A 99 0.23 -7.42 12.89
N LEU A 100 0.22 -7.10 14.19
CA LEU A 100 -0.83 -7.52 15.12
C LEU A 100 -2.20 -6.99 14.70
N ILE A 101 -2.28 -5.70 14.34
CA ILE A 101 -3.54 -5.09 13.86
C ILE A 101 -4.02 -5.77 12.58
N LEU A 102 -3.13 -6.04 11.62
CA LEU A 102 -3.49 -6.77 10.40
C LEU A 102 -3.99 -8.18 10.69
N VAL A 103 -3.30 -8.94 11.54
CA VAL A 103 -3.73 -10.31 11.91
C VAL A 103 -5.08 -10.29 12.63
N LEU A 104 -5.29 -9.38 13.59
CA LEU A 104 -6.56 -9.27 14.31
C LEU A 104 -7.70 -8.87 13.38
N THR A 105 -7.50 -7.85 12.54
CA THR A 105 -8.52 -7.42 11.56
C THR A 105 -8.79 -8.48 10.49
N PHE A 106 -7.80 -9.32 10.15
CA PHE A 106 -8.03 -10.48 9.32
C PHE A 106 -8.89 -11.50 10.05
N ILE A 107 -8.54 -11.87 11.28
CA ILE A 107 -9.28 -12.88 12.06
C ILE A 107 -10.75 -12.47 12.25
N PHE A 108 -11.02 -11.17 12.46
CA PHE A 108 -12.37 -10.65 12.59
C PHE A 108 -13.00 -10.19 11.26
N GLY A 109 -12.30 -10.35 10.14
CA GLY A 109 -12.76 -9.87 8.84
C GLY A 109 -13.98 -10.64 8.32
N SER A 110 -14.90 -9.92 7.69
CA SER A 110 -16.14 -10.47 7.13
C SER A 110 -15.88 -11.33 5.89
N THR A 111 -16.65 -12.42 5.76
CA THR A 111 -16.70 -13.26 4.56
C THR A 111 -18.08 -13.18 3.88
N GLN A 112 -18.86 -12.14 4.16
CA GLN A 112 -20.17 -11.96 3.55
C GLN A 112 -20.03 -11.72 2.05
N ALA A 113 -20.79 -12.48 1.26
CA ALA A 113 -20.81 -12.34 -0.19
C ALA A 113 -21.23 -10.91 -0.57
N MET A 114 -20.54 -10.35 -1.57
CA MET A 114 -20.76 -8.98 -2.03
C MET A 114 -21.10 -8.97 -3.50
N ILE A 115 -22.15 -8.23 -3.88
CA ILE A 115 -22.50 -8.02 -5.28
C ILE A 115 -21.88 -6.70 -5.73
N VAL A 116 -20.98 -6.76 -6.70
CA VAL A 116 -20.36 -5.57 -7.30
C VAL A 116 -20.60 -5.61 -8.81
N ASN A 117 -21.25 -4.58 -9.35
CA ASN A 117 -21.62 -4.48 -10.78
C ASN A 117 -22.36 -5.72 -11.31
N GLY A 118 -23.23 -6.32 -10.48
CA GLY A 118 -24.01 -7.52 -10.83
C GLY A 118 -23.24 -8.85 -10.75
N GLN A 119 -21.93 -8.82 -10.45
CA GLN A 119 -21.12 -10.02 -10.21
C GLN A 119 -21.10 -10.35 -8.72
N ASN A 120 -21.28 -11.63 -8.39
CA ASN A 120 -21.31 -12.11 -7.02
C ASN A 120 -19.92 -12.57 -6.58
N PHE A 121 -19.33 -11.85 -5.64
CA PHE A 121 -18.06 -12.21 -5.02
C PHE A 121 -18.33 -13.05 -3.77
N THR A 122 -18.01 -14.33 -3.85
CA THR A 122 -18.25 -15.31 -2.78
C THR A 122 -16.96 -15.89 -2.18
N ASP A 123 -15.80 -15.54 -2.74
CA ASP A 123 -14.52 -16.03 -2.25
C ASP A 123 -14.19 -15.40 -0.89
N GLY A 124 -14.41 -16.17 0.17
CA GLY A 124 -14.22 -15.74 1.54
C GLY A 124 -12.79 -15.29 1.86
N PHE A 125 -11.77 -15.81 1.19
CA PHE A 125 -10.39 -15.39 1.43
C PHE A 125 -10.17 -13.94 0.96
N TRP A 126 -10.58 -13.62 -0.26
CA TRP A 126 -10.42 -12.28 -0.83
C TRP A 126 -11.34 -11.25 -0.17
N LEU A 127 -12.56 -11.65 0.19
CA LEU A 127 -13.48 -10.82 0.96
C LEU A 127 -12.87 -10.44 2.31
N ARG A 128 -12.34 -11.42 3.04
CA ARG A 128 -11.71 -11.21 4.35
C ARG A 128 -10.41 -10.41 4.25
N MET A 129 -9.61 -10.64 3.21
CA MET A 129 -8.39 -9.87 2.96
C MET A 129 -8.70 -8.40 2.67
N THR A 130 -9.72 -8.13 1.88
CA THR A 130 -10.15 -6.76 1.57
C THR A 130 -10.68 -6.07 2.82
N ASP A 131 -11.54 -6.75 3.59
CA ASP A 131 -12.09 -6.21 4.84
C ASP A 131 -11.01 -5.93 5.90
N MET A 132 -10.01 -6.81 6.01
CA MET A 132 -8.82 -6.58 6.86
C MET A 132 -8.13 -5.25 6.54
N PHE A 133 -7.84 -4.98 5.26
CA PHE A 133 -7.15 -3.75 4.85
C PHE A 133 -7.98 -2.49 5.12
N VAL A 134 -9.29 -2.55 4.87
CA VAL A 134 -10.20 -1.43 5.17
C VAL A 134 -10.21 -1.15 6.67
N ASN A 135 -10.49 -2.16 7.50
CA ASN A 135 -10.62 -1.98 8.95
C ASN A 135 -9.29 -1.58 9.62
N SER A 136 -8.17 -2.18 9.20
CA SER A 136 -6.85 -1.82 9.72
C SER A 136 -6.44 -0.38 9.35
N SER A 137 -6.70 0.06 8.11
CA SER A 137 -6.38 1.42 7.69
C SER A 137 -7.20 2.48 8.44
N LEU A 138 -8.50 2.25 8.65
CA LEU A 138 -9.36 3.13 9.44
C LEU A 138 -8.90 3.19 10.90
N LEU A 139 -8.59 2.05 11.50
CA LEU A 139 -8.11 1.97 12.88
C LEU A 139 -6.79 2.73 13.02
N LEU A 140 -5.83 2.51 12.12
CA LEU A 140 -4.54 3.20 12.13
C LEU A 140 -4.69 4.71 11.92
N LEU A 141 -5.63 5.15 11.07
CA LEU A 141 -5.92 6.57 10.86
C LEU A 141 -6.46 7.23 12.13
N VAL A 142 -7.40 6.57 12.82
CA VAL A 142 -7.95 7.07 14.10
C VAL A 142 -6.86 7.12 15.18
N LEU A 143 -6.04 6.08 15.29
CA LEU A 143 -4.90 6.06 16.22
C LEU A 143 -3.91 7.19 15.92
N ALA A 144 -3.58 7.42 14.64
CA ALA A 144 -2.69 8.49 14.23
C ALA A 144 -3.25 9.87 14.62
N ALA A 145 -4.53 10.13 14.33
CA ALA A 145 -5.19 11.36 14.73
C ALA A 145 -5.16 11.56 16.27
N GLY A 146 -5.47 10.52 17.05
CA GLY A 146 -5.43 10.58 18.51
C GLY A 146 -4.04 10.87 19.07
N VAL A 147 -3.00 10.24 18.50
CA VAL A 147 -1.59 10.46 18.88
C VAL A 147 -1.16 11.90 18.56
N VAL A 148 -1.55 12.44 17.40
CA VAL A 148 -1.24 13.84 17.02
C VAL A 148 -1.91 14.83 17.97
N VAL A 149 -3.19 14.64 18.30
CA VAL A 149 -3.92 15.52 19.24
C VAL A 149 -3.29 15.47 20.63
N PHE A 150 -2.96 14.28 21.13
CA PHE A 150 -2.29 14.12 22.42
C PHE A 150 -0.90 14.76 22.44
N GLY A 151 -0.13 14.56 21.36
CA GLY A 151 1.20 15.14 21.18
C GLY A 151 1.16 16.68 21.17
N ALA A 152 0.26 17.27 20.38
CA ALA A 152 0.07 18.72 20.33
C ALA A 152 -0.32 19.26 21.72
N THR A 153 -1.27 18.61 22.41
CA THR A 153 -1.70 19.03 23.75
C THR A 153 -0.56 18.99 24.78
N ARG A 154 0.34 18.00 24.68
CA ARG A 154 1.50 17.89 25.57
C ARG A 154 2.59 18.93 25.25
N TYR A 155 2.79 19.24 23.98
CA TYR A 155 3.75 20.27 23.55
C TYR A 155 3.32 21.66 24.06
N TYR A 156 2.05 22.02 23.87
CA TYR A 156 1.49 23.27 24.39
C TYR A 156 1.59 23.39 25.92
N ARG A 157 1.42 22.29 26.67
CA ARG A 157 1.61 22.30 28.13
C ARG A 157 3.06 22.51 28.56
N LYS A 158 4.03 22.03 27.77
CA LYS A 158 5.46 22.13 28.11
C LYS A 158 6.04 23.51 27.78
N GLU A 159 5.52 24.20 26.77
CA GLU A 159 5.88 25.61 26.49
C GLU A 159 5.38 26.58 27.55
N ARG A 160 4.22 26.31 28.18
CA ARG A 160 3.67 27.14 29.26
C ARG A 160 4.31 26.93 30.64
N MET A 161 5.22 25.97 30.76
CA MET A 161 5.98 25.68 32.00
C MET A 161 7.46 26.10 31.90
N LYS A 162 7.86 26.76 30.80
CA LYS A 162 9.13 27.50 30.69
C LYS A 162 8.86 28.99 30.85
#